data_AF-A0AAD8P726-F1
#
_entry.id   AF-A0AAD8P726-F1
#
_cell.length_a   1.000
_cell.length_b   1.000
_cell.length_c   1.000
_cell.angle_alpha   90.00
_cell.angle_beta   90.00
_cell.angle_gamma   90.00
#
_symmetry.space_group_name_H-M   'P 1'
#
loop_
_entity.id
_entity.type
_entity.pdbx_description
1 polymer ?
#
loop_
_entity_poly.entity_id
_entity_poly.type
_entity_poly.pdbx_seq_one_letter_code
_entity_poly.pdbx_strand_id
1 'polypeptide(L)'
;MAPHNVTINSSTSFLSYSNNVKLVNLFYNCTVYPSSAEPIKCLQIGAKHSYMFLNESVPKFDWKINCDSLVTIPLSIESHITSYEKAMQQGFELKWSPSFECGSCETSGGLCEYDDKQTFSCACDQVRRYANCHERGNERVNRAAGSVSSKVKLGLLCIGLLICCVIIATTILYIVKKRKDGSYKRGFNRLPTSGK
;
A
#
# COMPACT_ATOMS: atom_id res chain seq x y z
N MET A 1 -35.84 2.25 -6.82
CA MET A 1 -34.53 1.64 -6.53
C MET A 1 -34.22 0.70 -7.68
N ALA A 2 -33.10 0.89 -8.37
CA ALA A 2 -32.78 0.08 -9.55
C ALA A 2 -32.26 -1.31 -9.12
N PRO A 3 -32.81 -2.41 -9.66
CA PRO A 3 -32.31 -3.74 -9.38
C PRO A 3 -30.89 -3.89 -9.95
N HIS A 4 -29.93 -4.30 -9.13
CA HIS A 4 -28.55 -4.57 -9.53
C HIS A 4 -28.19 -6.00 -9.16
N ASN A 5 -27.35 -6.62 -9.99
CA ASN A 5 -26.87 -7.96 -9.72
C ASN A 5 -25.85 -7.92 -8.56
N VAL A 6 -26.00 -8.82 -7.59
CA VAL A 6 -25.17 -8.87 -6.37
C VAL A 6 -24.20 -10.06 -6.42
N THR A 7 -24.07 -10.71 -7.58
CA THR A 7 -23.17 -11.85 -7.74
C THR A 7 -21.71 -11.42 -7.84
N ILE A 8 -20.87 -12.10 -7.08
CA ILE A 8 -19.41 -12.05 -7.17
C ILE A 8 -18.95 -13.01 -8.25
N ASN A 9 -18.00 -12.56 -9.08
CA ASN A 9 -17.30 -13.41 -10.03
C ASN A 9 -16.12 -14.11 -9.33
N SER A 10 -16.32 -15.36 -8.92
CA SER A 10 -15.31 -16.17 -8.24
C SER A 10 -14.12 -16.55 -9.13
N SER A 11 -14.22 -16.43 -10.46
CA SER A 11 -13.11 -16.74 -11.37
C SER A 11 -12.03 -15.67 -11.38
N THR A 12 -12.39 -14.46 -10.97
CA THR A 12 -11.46 -13.33 -10.83
C THR A 12 -11.21 -13.06 -9.34
N SER A 13 -12.21 -13.19 -8.48
CA SER A 13 -12.03 -12.86 -7.06
C SER A 13 -11.27 -13.93 -6.27
N PHE A 14 -10.49 -13.52 -5.26
CA PHE A 14 -10.00 -14.38 -4.17
C PHE A 14 -11.13 -14.83 -3.21
N LEU A 15 -12.34 -14.33 -3.44
CA LEU A 15 -13.55 -14.70 -2.73
C LEU A 15 -14.27 -15.80 -3.49
N SER A 16 -14.63 -16.86 -2.77
CA SER A 16 -15.51 -17.91 -3.25
C SER A 16 -16.70 -18.08 -2.31
N TYR A 17 -17.81 -18.60 -2.82
CA TYR A 17 -18.98 -18.87 -2.00
C TYR A 17 -18.73 -20.04 -1.06
N SER A 18 -19.20 -19.93 0.19
CA SER A 18 -19.29 -21.08 1.09
C SER A 18 -20.30 -22.11 0.58
N ASN A 19 -20.19 -23.36 1.04
CA ASN A 19 -20.98 -24.48 0.52
C ASN A 19 -22.50 -24.36 0.81
N ASN A 20 -22.86 -23.61 1.86
CA ASN A 20 -24.22 -23.29 2.27
C ASN A 20 -24.83 -22.11 1.49
N VAL A 21 -24.07 -21.43 0.64
CA VAL A 21 -24.58 -20.33 -0.16
C VAL A 21 -25.21 -20.86 -1.43
N LYS A 22 -26.44 -20.42 -1.69
CA LYS A 22 -27.23 -20.76 -2.87
C LYS A 22 -27.58 -19.51 -3.65
N LEU A 23 -27.58 -19.62 -4.97
CA LEU A 23 -28.00 -18.54 -5.85
C LEU A 23 -29.51 -18.58 -6.05
N VAL A 24 -30.13 -17.43 -5.92
CA VAL A 24 -31.58 -17.26 -6.00
C VAL A 24 -31.91 -16.20 -7.03
N ASN A 25 -32.87 -16.49 -7.90
CA ASN A 25 -33.35 -15.57 -8.92
C ASN A 25 -34.60 -14.87 -8.41
N LEU A 26 -34.56 -13.54 -8.47
CA LEU A 26 -35.65 -12.65 -8.13
C LEU A 26 -36.17 -11.98 -9.40
N PHE A 27 -37.41 -12.29 -9.75
CA PHE A 27 -38.12 -11.73 -10.89
C PHE A 27 -39.04 -10.62 -10.39
N TYR A 28 -38.79 -9.39 -10.84
CA TYR A 28 -39.51 -8.22 -10.36
C TYR A 28 -40.69 -7.87 -11.27
N ASN A 29 -41.80 -7.48 -10.65
CA ASN A 29 -42.92 -6.80 -11.30
C ASN A 29 -43.49 -7.54 -12.53
N CYS A 30 -43.68 -8.86 -12.40
CA CYS A 30 -44.25 -9.70 -13.44
C CYS A 30 -45.74 -9.42 -13.65
N THR A 31 -46.16 -9.35 -14.92
CA THR A 31 -47.57 -9.13 -15.31
C THR A 31 -48.30 -10.40 -15.67
N VAL A 32 -47.57 -11.42 -16.14
CA VAL A 32 -48.09 -12.75 -16.46
C VAL A 32 -47.25 -13.76 -15.69
N TYR A 33 -47.91 -14.71 -15.04
CA TYR A 33 -47.27 -15.70 -14.18
C TYR A 33 -48.17 -16.95 -14.07
N PRO A 34 -47.58 -18.13 -13.84
CA PRO A 34 -48.35 -19.36 -13.65
C PRO A 34 -49.08 -19.35 -12.31
N SER A 35 -50.31 -19.90 -12.26
CA SER A 35 -51.14 -19.93 -11.05
C SER A 35 -50.54 -20.74 -9.89
N SER A 36 -49.56 -21.60 -10.16
CA SER A 36 -48.86 -22.40 -9.15
C SER A 36 -47.71 -21.67 -8.47
N ALA A 37 -47.30 -20.49 -8.95
CA ALA A 37 -46.22 -19.73 -8.35
C ALA A 37 -46.73 -18.85 -7.21
N GLU A 38 -46.08 -18.93 -6.05
CA GLU A 38 -46.39 -18.08 -4.91
C GLU A 38 -45.61 -16.75 -5.00
N PRO A 39 -46.30 -15.60 -5.03
CA PRO A 39 -45.64 -14.30 -5.10
C PRO A 39 -45.10 -13.86 -3.73
N ILE A 40 -44.09 -12.99 -3.76
CA ILE A 40 -43.58 -12.33 -2.57
C ILE A 40 -44.58 -11.25 -2.16
N LYS A 41 -45.29 -11.47 -1.05
CA LYS A 41 -46.43 -10.65 -0.60
C LYS A 41 -46.10 -9.16 -0.47
N CYS A 42 -44.91 -8.81 0.02
CA CYS A 42 -44.50 -7.40 0.18
C CYS A 42 -44.09 -6.70 -1.13
N LEU A 43 -43.93 -7.45 -2.23
CA LEU A 43 -43.56 -6.94 -3.55
C LEU A 43 -44.70 -7.12 -4.57
N GLN A 44 -45.94 -7.11 -4.07
CA GLN A 44 -47.15 -7.10 -4.87
C GLN A 44 -47.65 -5.66 -5.00
N ILE A 45 -47.56 -5.11 -6.21
CA ILE A 45 -47.93 -3.72 -6.51
C ILE A 45 -49.04 -3.74 -7.56
N GLY A 46 -50.30 -3.62 -7.11
CA GLY A 46 -51.47 -3.74 -7.98
C GLY A 46 -51.53 -5.13 -8.63
N ALA A 47 -51.53 -5.18 -9.96
CA ALA A 47 -51.50 -6.43 -10.72
C ALA A 47 -50.09 -6.99 -10.97
N LYS A 48 -49.03 -6.28 -10.54
CA LYS A 48 -47.64 -6.69 -10.76
C LYS A 48 -47.11 -7.43 -9.54
N HIS A 49 -46.59 -8.63 -9.77
CA HIS A 49 -46.16 -9.56 -8.72
C HIS A 49 -44.68 -9.89 -8.87
N SER A 50 -43.96 -10.06 -7.77
CA SER A 50 -42.55 -10.47 -7.81
C SER A 50 -42.38 -11.88 -7.25
N TYR A 51 -41.43 -12.62 -7.81
CA TYR A 51 -41.25 -14.05 -7.55
C TYR A 51 -39.80 -14.40 -7.28
N MET A 52 -39.59 -15.40 -6.44
CA MET A 52 -38.26 -15.85 -6.06
C MET A 52 -38.13 -17.36 -6.09
N PHE A 53 -37.09 -17.82 -6.76
CA PHE A 53 -36.80 -19.25 -6.92
C PHE A 53 -35.31 -19.51 -6.77
N LEU A 54 -34.93 -20.67 -6.23
CA LEU A 54 -33.55 -21.12 -6.34
C LEU A 54 -33.19 -21.21 -7.83
N ASN A 55 -31.98 -20.79 -8.20
CA ASN A 55 -31.55 -20.75 -9.60
C ASN A 55 -31.67 -22.11 -10.30
N GLU A 56 -31.50 -23.21 -9.54
CA GLU A 56 -31.62 -24.59 -10.01
C GLU A 56 -33.05 -25.14 -10.10
N SER A 57 -34.05 -24.43 -9.53
CA SER A 57 -35.45 -24.88 -9.47
C SER A 57 -36.45 -23.87 -10.02
N VAL A 58 -36.02 -23.01 -10.95
CA VAL A 58 -36.91 -22.06 -11.63
C VAL A 58 -37.96 -22.82 -12.46
N PRO A 59 -39.27 -22.58 -12.23
CA PRO A 59 -40.32 -23.22 -13.02
C PRO A 59 -40.21 -22.88 -14.52
N LYS A 60 -40.53 -23.85 -15.38
CA LYS A 60 -40.57 -23.64 -16.84
C LYS A 60 -41.67 -22.63 -17.20
N PHE A 61 -41.26 -21.40 -17.45
CA PHE A 61 -42.10 -20.28 -17.84
C PHE A 61 -41.22 -19.16 -18.41
N ASP A 62 -41.77 -18.31 -19.27
CA ASP A 62 -41.05 -17.21 -19.91
C ASP A 62 -40.89 -16.00 -18.98
N TRP A 63 -40.31 -16.21 -17.79
CA TRP A 63 -40.18 -15.18 -16.76
C TRP A 63 -39.48 -13.91 -17.26
N LYS A 64 -38.41 -14.04 -18.06
CA LYS A 64 -37.66 -12.88 -18.58
C LYS A 64 -38.49 -11.97 -19.49
N ILE A 65 -39.50 -12.51 -20.17
CA ILE A 65 -40.36 -11.75 -21.08
C ILE A 65 -41.48 -11.06 -20.28
N ASN A 66 -41.95 -11.74 -19.23
CA ASN A 66 -43.15 -11.32 -18.50
C ASN A 66 -42.87 -10.48 -17.25
N CYS A 67 -41.59 -10.21 -16.95
CA CYS A 67 -41.15 -9.47 -15.77
C CYS A 67 -40.24 -8.30 -16.17
N ASP A 68 -40.32 -7.19 -15.43
CA ASP A 68 -39.57 -5.97 -15.73
C ASP A 68 -38.05 -6.17 -15.56
N SER A 69 -37.64 -7.05 -14.63
CA SER A 69 -36.22 -7.28 -14.31
C SER A 69 -35.97 -8.63 -13.65
N LEU A 70 -34.74 -9.14 -13.81
CA LEU A 70 -34.21 -10.33 -13.16
C LEU A 70 -32.92 -9.98 -12.40
N VAL A 71 -32.86 -10.36 -11.13
CA VAL A 71 -31.66 -10.24 -10.28
C VAL A 71 -31.29 -11.60 -9.72
N THR A 72 -30.00 -11.91 -9.70
CA THR A 72 -29.48 -13.08 -8.98
C THR A 72 -28.85 -12.64 -7.67
N ILE A 73 -29.22 -13.32 -6.58
CA ILE A 73 -28.82 -12.97 -5.21
C ILE A 73 -28.22 -14.21 -4.56
N PRO A 74 -26.99 -14.14 -4.02
CA PRO A 74 -26.47 -15.18 -3.14
C PRO A 74 -27.13 -15.10 -1.75
N LEU A 75 -27.65 -16.22 -1.26
CA LEU A 75 -28.25 -16.34 0.08
C LEU A 75 -27.59 -17.50 0.83
N SER A 76 -27.32 -17.31 2.12
CA SER A 76 -27.03 -18.43 3.01
C SER A 76 -28.33 -19.15 3.30
N ILE A 77 -28.51 -20.36 2.77
CA ILE A 77 -29.70 -21.17 3.02
C ILE A 77 -29.26 -22.39 3.82
N GLU A 78 -29.17 -22.20 5.14
CA GLU A 78 -29.10 -23.32 6.06
C GLU A 78 -30.44 -24.05 6.09
N SER A 79 -30.43 -25.35 6.37
CA SER A 79 -31.64 -26.19 6.47
C SER A 79 -32.67 -25.67 7.48
N HIS A 80 -32.29 -24.71 8.35
CA HIS A 80 -33.14 -24.10 9.36
C HIS A 80 -33.77 -22.76 8.94
N ILE A 81 -33.34 -22.15 7.83
CA ILE A 81 -33.90 -20.89 7.38
C ILE A 81 -35.16 -21.17 6.55
N THR A 82 -36.32 -21.08 7.21
CA THR A 82 -37.63 -21.34 6.62
C THR A 82 -38.18 -20.19 5.76
N SER A 83 -37.49 -19.03 5.73
CA SER A 83 -37.91 -17.87 4.95
C SER A 83 -36.71 -17.14 4.35
N TYR A 84 -36.78 -16.86 3.05
CA TYR A 84 -35.79 -16.07 2.32
C TYR A 84 -35.59 -14.67 2.90
N GLU A 85 -36.61 -14.09 3.54
CA GLU A 85 -36.52 -12.79 4.21
C GLU A 85 -35.44 -12.80 5.30
N LYS A 86 -35.40 -13.87 6.11
CA LYS A 86 -34.38 -14.03 7.15
C LYS A 86 -33.00 -14.24 6.54
N ALA A 87 -32.89 -15.03 5.48
CA ALA A 87 -31.63 -15.22 4.76
C ALA A 87 -31.08 -13.90 4.22
N MET A 88 -31.94 -13.05 3.65
CA MET A 88 -31.53 -11.73 3.16
C MET A 88 -31.03 -10.80 4.28
N GLN A 89 -31.62 -10.86 5.47
CA GLN A 89 -31.18 -10.05 6.62
C GLN A 89 -29.86 -10.55 7.22
N GLN A 90 -29.60 -11.85 7.19
CA GLN A 90 -28.38 -12.46 7.73
C GLN A 90 -27.18 -12.30 6.80
N GLY A 91 -27.41 -12.15 5.49
CA GLY A 91 -26.37 -12.12 4.48
C GLY A 91 -25.86 -13.53 4.13
N PHE A 92 -24.65 -13.59 3.58
CA PHE A 92 -24.03 -14.83 3.14
C PHE A 92 -22.53 -14.83 3.41
N GLU A 93 -21.98 -16.02 3.64
CA GLU A 93 -20.57 -16.20 3.93
C GLU A 93 -19.75 -16.36 2.64
N LEU A 94 -18.58 -15.74 2.63
CA LEU A 94 -17.59 -15.91 1.58
C LEU A 94 -16.31 -16.49 2.19
N LYS A 95 -15.72 -17.42 1.45
CA LYS A 95 -14.39 -17.95 1.72
C LYS A 95 -13.36 -17.03 1.09
N TRP A 96 -12.42 -16.57 1.91
CA TRP A 96 -11.24 -15.85 1.49
C TRP A 96 -10.10 -16.82 1.23
N SER A 97 -9.53 -16.80 0.03
CA SER A 97 -8.38 -17.63 -0.35
C SER A 97 -7.26 -16.74 -0.89
N PRO A 98 -6.44 -16.14 0.00
CA PRO A 98 -5.39 -15.22 -0.41
C PRO A 98 -4.29 -15.96 -1.17
N SER A 99 -3.52 -15.21 -1.96
CA SER A 99 -2.28 -15.74 -2.56
C SER A 99 -1.26 -16.12 -1.47
N PHE A 100 -0.34 -17.02 -1.80
CA PHE A 100 0.78 -17.36 -0.92
C PHE A 100 1.62 -16.12 -0.54
N GLU A 101 1.76 -15.18 -1.47
CA GLU A 101 2.47 -13.91 -1.28
C GLU A 101 1.80 -13.06 -0.20
N CYS A 102 0.46 -13.05 -0.17
CA CYS A 102 -0.30 -12.37 0.85
C CYS A 102 -0.09 -13.00 2.24
N GLY A 103 -0.12 -14.33 2.35
CA GLY A 103 0.19 -15.00 3.63
C GLY A 103 1.59 -14.66 4.15
N SER A 104 2.58 -14.55 3.24
CA SER A 104 3.95 -14.15 3.58
C SER A 104 4.03 -12.70 4.07
N CYS A 105 3.29 -11.80 3.42
CA CYS A 105 3.16 -10.39 3.80
C CYS A 105 2.55 -10.24 5.22
N GLU A 106 1.41 -10.87 5.48
CA GLU A 106 0.73 -10.80 6.79
C GLU A 106 1.59 -11.38 7.91
N THR A 107 2.25 -12.53 7.66
CA THR A 107 3.16 -13.16 8.63
C THR A 107 4.33 -12.24 9.00
N SER A 108 4.78 -11.42 8.06
CA SER A 108 5.87 -10.45 8.28
C SER A 108 5.43 -9.14 8.94
N GLY A 109 4.13 -8.98 9.24
CA GLY A 109 3.56 -7.78 9.85
C GLY A 109 3.12 -6.71 8.84
N GLY A 110 2.93 -7.07 7.58
CA GLY A 110 2.35 -6.21 6.54
C GLY A 110 0.85 -6.43 6.35
N LEU A 111 0.22 -5.59 5.52
CA LEU A 111 -1.18 -5.73 5.10
C LEU A 111 -1.24 -6.07 3.61
N CYS A 112 -2.03 -7.06 3.24
CA CYS A 112 -2.26 -7.40 1.84
C CYS A 112 -3.18 -6.38 1.17
N GLU A 113 -2.76 -5.88 0.03
CA GLU A 113 -3.53 -4.98 -0.82
C GLU A 113 -3.64 -5.59 -2.22
N TYR A 114 -4.84 -5.49 -2.82
CA TYR A 114 -5.09 -5.91 -4.20
C TYR A 114 -5.71 -4.74 -4.96
N ASP A 115 -5.22 -4.49 -6.17
CA ASP A 115 -5.82 -3.49 -7.06
C ASP A 115 -7.05 -4.03 -7.81
N ASP A 116 -7.70 -3.19 -8.63
CA ASP A 116 -8.87 -3.57 -9.42
C ASP A 116 -8.60 -4.72 -10.41
N LYS A 117 -7.32 -4.98 -10.72
CA LYS A 117 -6.85 -6.07 -11.58
C LYS A 117 -6.41 -7.29 -10.76
N GLN A 118 -6.65 -7.29 -9.45
CA GLN A 118 -6.19 -8.30 -8.48
C GLN A 118 -4.67 -8.47 -8.43
N THR A 119 -3.93 -7.42 -8.81
CA THR A 119 -2.49 -7.39 -8.63
C THR A 119 -2.17 -7.28 -7.15
N PHE A 120 -1.39 -8.21 -6.64
CA PHE A 120 -0.98 -8.24 -5.24
C PHE A 120 0.05 -7.15 -4.91
N SER A 121 -0.07 -6.59 -3.71
CA SER A 121 0.94 -5.72 -3.09
C SER A 121 0.93 -5.88 -1.57
N CYS A 122 2.11 -5.75 -0.94
CA CYS A 122 2.24 -5.77 0.51
C CYS A 122 2.52 -4.36 1.04
N ALA A 123 1.62 -3.87 1.89
CA ALA A 123 1.82 -2.62 2.60
C ALA A 123 2.57 -2.87 3.92
N CYS A 124 3.83 -2.46 3.95
CA CYS A 124 4.62 -2.33 5.17
C CYS A 124 4.62 -0.85 5.59
N ASP A 125 4.63 -0.51 6.89
CA ASP A 125 4.76 0.91 7.31
C ASP A 125 5.87 1.61 6.52
N GLN A 126 5.47 2.71 5.87
CA GLN A 126 6.23 3.66 5.06
C GLN A 126 6.59 3.25 3.62
N VAL A 127 6.46 1.98 3.20
CA VAL A 127 6.76 1.58 1.81
C VAL A 127 5.81 0.46 1.35
N ARG A 128 5.11 0.72 0.24
CA ARG A 128 3.98 -0.09 -0.24
C ARG A 128 4.33 -1.26 -1.17
N ARG A 129 5.61 -1.64 -1.29
CA ARG A 129 6.04 -2.60 -2.33
C ARG A 129 7.19 -3.49 -1.87
N TYR A 130 6.89 -4.47 -1.03
CA TYR A 130 7.76 -5.61 -0.78
C TYR A 130 6.99 -6.92 -0.96
N ALA A 131 7.68 -8.05 -1.09
CA ALA A 131 7.04 -9.37 -1.01
C ALA A 131 6.71 -9.74 0.46
N ASN A 132 7.46 -9.17 1.42
CA ASN A 132 7.26 -9.29 2.85
C ASN A 132 7.97 -8.13 3.58
N CYS A 133 7.65 -7.89 4.84
CA CYS A 133 8.20 -6.84 5.68
C CYS A 133 9.44 -7.27 6.50
N HIS A 134 9.97 -8.48 6.29
CA HIS A 134 11.18 -8.93 6.99
C HIS A 134 12.46 -8.21 6.51
N GLU A 135 12.41 -7.56 5.34
CA GLU A 135 13.53 -6.75 4.83
C GLU A 135 13.78 -5.45 5.60
N ARG A 136 12.97 -5.15 6.64
CA ARG A 136 13.25 -4.07 7.61
C ARG A 136 14.56 -4.22 8.38
N GLY A 137 15.23 -5.36 8.29
CA GLY A 137 16.50 -5.62 9.00
C GLY A 137 17.78 -5.21 8.27
N ASN A 138 17.81 -5.12 6.93
CA ASN A 138 19.09 -5.11 6.19
C ASN A 138 19.42 -3.83 5.42
N GLU A 139 18.56 -2.80 5.41
CA GLU A 139 18.94 -1.44 5.00
C GLU A 139 19.34 -0.54 6.19
N ARG A 140 19.45 -1.11 7.40
CA ARG A 140 20.29 -0.56 8.48
C ARG A 140 21.67 -1.21 8.56
N VAL A 141 22.01 -2.11 7.63
CA VAL A 141 23.36 -2.63 7.48
C VAL A 141 24.06 -1.73 6.45
N ASN A 142 25.05 -0.96 6.91
CA ASN A 142 25.92 -0.01 6.17
C ASN A 142 25.63 1.51 6.29
N ARG A 143 24.95 1.99 7.34
CA ARG A 143 25.27 3.32 7.93
C ARG A 143 25.72 3.29 9.39
N ALA A 144 25.84 2.11 9.98
CA ALA A 144 26.48 1.90 11.27
C ALA A 144 27.91 1.35 11.10
N ALA A 145 28.72 2.03 10.28
CA ALA A 145 30.17 1.97 10.38
C ALA A 145 30.68 3.42 10.43
N GLY A 146 30.81 3.94 11.65
CA GLY A 146 31.57 5.16 11.94
C GLY A 146 30.77 6.44 12.16
N SER A 147 30.06 6.56 13.28
CA SER A 147 30.23 7.78 14.11
C SER A 147 30.02 7.41 15.57
N VAL A 148 31.14 7.19 16.25
CA VAL A 148 31.19 7.16 17.71
C VAL A 148 30.75 8.54 18.19
N SER A 149 29.51 8.67 18.64
CA SER A 149 29.07 9.86 19.40
C SER A 149 29.58 9.73 20.82
N SER A 150 30.90 9.86 20.95
CA SER A 150 31.53 10.15 22.22
C SER A 150 31.20 11.60 22.55
N LYS A 151 30.35 11.81 23.56
CA LYS A 151 30.30 13.08 24.28
C LYS A 151 31.66 13.30 24.95
N VAL A 152 32.61 13.85 24.20
CA VAL A 152 33.90 14.34 24.71
C VAL A 152 33.90 15.86 24.57
N LYS A 153 34.27 16.48 25.68
CA LYS A 153 34.18 17.90 26.00
C LYS A 153 34.74 18.79 24.89
N LEU A 154 33.98 19.84 24.59
CA LEU A 154 34.43 21.03 23.88
C LEU A 154 35.55 21.68 24.71
N GLY A 155 36.80 21.56 24.26
CA GLY A 155 37.91 22.23 24.94
C GLY A 155 39.29 21.66 24.66
N LEU A 156 39.73 21.59 23.39
CA LEU A 156 41.17 21.54 23.05
C LEU A 156 41.51 21.79 21.57
N LEU A 157 40.74 22.61 20.83
CA LEU A 157 41.09 22.96 19.43
C LEU A 157 41.68 24.38 19.27
N CYS A 158 41.66 25.20 20.31
CA CYS A 158 42.14 26.59 20.22
C CYS A 158 43.67 26.72 20.34
N ILE A 159 44.34 25.79 21.04
CA ILE A 159 45.79 25.91 21.33
C ILE A 159 46.63 25.57 20.09
N GLY A 160 46.25 24.55 19.33
CA GLY A 160 46.96 24.15 18.11
C GLY A 160 46.93 25.23 17.02
N LEU A 161 45.77 25.89 16.84
CA LEU A 161 45.63 27.00 15.90
C LEU A 161 46.48 28.21 16.30
N LEU A 162 46.52 28.57 17.59
CA LEU A 162 47.34 29.68 18.07
C LEU A 162 48.84 29.42 17.88
N ILE A 163 49.30 28.19 18.17
CA ILE A 163 50.72 27.82 17.97
C ILE A 163 51.07 27.87 16.48
N CYS A 164 50.21 27.36 15.60
CA CYS A 164 50.43 27.44 14.15
C CYS A 164 50.49 28.89 13.64
N CYS A 165 49.60 29.77 14.11
CA CYS A 165 49.62 31.19 13.74
C CYS A 165 50.92 31.89 14.17
N VAL A 166 51.44 31.59 15.38
CA VAL A 166 52.70 32.18 15.87
C VAL A 166 53.89 31.68 15.05
N ILE A 167 53.94 30.39 14.68
CA ILE A 167 55.02 29.84 13.83
C ILE A 167 54.98 30.48 12.43
N ILE A 168 53.80 30.65 11.84
CA ILE A 168 53.66 31.30 10.53
C ILE A 168 54.06 32.78 10.61
N ALA A 169 53.63 33.52 11.63
CA ALA A 169 54.01 34.92 11.80
C ALA A 169 55.52 35.10 11.99
N THR A 170 56.15 34.28 12.84
CA THR A 170 57.60 34.34 13.10
C THR A 170 58.42 33.99 11.86
N THR A 171 58.01 32.99 11.09
CA THR A 171 58.69 32.63 9.82
C THR A 171 58.58 33.73 8.78
N ILE A 172 57.40 34.35 8.63
CA ILE A 172 57.21 35.49 7.72
C ILE A 172 58.09 36.68 8.15
N LEU A 173 58.08 37.05 9.43
CA LEU A 173 58.91 38.14 9.95
C LEU A 173 60.41 37.87 9.78
N TYR A 174 60.85 36.62 9.99
CA TYR A 174 62.23 36.22 9.75
C TYR A 174 62.63 36.38 8.27
N ILE A 175 61.76 35.96 7.34
CA ILE A 175 61.99 36.13 5.89
C ILE A 175 62.04 37.61 5.50
N VAL A 176 61.13 38.44 6.02
CA VAL A 176 61.10 39.88 5.74
C VAL A 176 62.36 40.56 6.30
N LYS A 177 62.78 40.23 7.53
CA LYS A 177 64.01 40.76 8.11
C LYS A 177 65.24 40.33 7.32
N LYS A 178 65.34 39.06 6.92
CA LYS A 178 66.41 38.56 6.04
C LYS A 178 66.46 39.27 4.69
N ARG A 179 65.32 39.64 4.11
CA ARG A 179 65.26 40.46 2.88
C ARG A 179 65.74 41.89 3.10
N LYS A 180 65.52 42.45 4.29
CA LYS A 180 65.98 43.80 4.66
C LYS A 180 67.48 43.82 4.94
N ASP A 181 68.00 42.86 5.71
CA ASP A 181 69.44 42.70 5.98
C ASP A 181 70.23 42.32 4.71
N GLY A 182 69.60 41.56 3.80
CA GLY A 182 70.14 41.27 2.46
C GLY A 182 70.05 42.42 1.44
N SER A 183 69.24 43.45 1.71
CA SER A 183 69.27 44.72 0.95
C SER A 183 70.30 45.68 1.53
N TYR A 184 70.51 45.70 2.85
CA TYR A 184 71.59 46.47 3.48
C TYR A 184 72.98 45.98 3.02
N LYS A 185 73.20 44.66 2.88
CA LYS A 185 74.44 44.11 2.31
C LYS A 185 74.60 44.30 0.79
N ARG A 186 73.54 44.62 0.04
CA ARG A 186 73.62 44.86 -1.43
C ARG A 186 73.88 46.33 -1.80
N GLY A 187 73.84 47.26 -0.85
CA GLY A 187 74.14 48.68 -1.05
C GLY A 187 75.62 49.07 -0.92
N PHE A 188 76.50 48.19 -0.40
CA PHE A 188 77.91 48.52 -0.14
C PHE A 188 78.90 48.05 -1.23
N ASN A 189 78.46 47.25 -2.20
CA ASN A 189 79.34 46.67 -3.24
C ASN A 189 79.07 47.20 -4.66
N ARG A 190 78.84 48.51 -4.81
CA ARG A 190 78.96 49.18 -6.12
C ARG A 190 79.70 50.51 -5.98
N LEU A 191 81.02 50.46 -6.08
CA LEU A 191 81.83 51.55 -6.65
C LEU A 191 82.65 50.98 -7.81
N PRO A 192 82.86 51.76 -8.89
CA PRO A 192 83.01 51.24 -10.25
C PRO A 192 84.48 51.08 -10.66
N THR A 193 84.76 50.08 -11.48
CA THR A 193 85.97 50.06 -12.33
C THR A 193 85.63 49.63 -13.76
N SER A 194 85.61 50.61 -14.65
CA SER A 194 85.80 50.52 -16.10
C SER A 194 86.27 51.92 -16.51
N GLY A 195 87.40 52.20 -17.13
CA GLY A 195 88.26 51.36 -17.96
C GLY A 195 88.48 52.07 -19.29
N LYS A 196 89.24 53.18 -19.29
CA LYS A 196 90.09 53.74 -20.36
C LYS A 196 90.66 55.09 -19.91
#